data_AF-A5ZY99-F1
#
_entry.id   AF-A5ZY99-F1
#
_cell.length_a   1.000
_cell.length_b   1.000
_cell.length_c   1.000
_cell.angle_alpha   90.00
_cell.angle_beta   90.00
_cell.angle_gamma   90.00
#
_symmetry.space_group_name_H-M   'P 1'
#
loop_
_entity.id
_entity.type
_entity.pdbx_description
1 polymer ?
#
loop_
_entity_poly.entity_id
_entity_poly.type
_entity_poly.pdbx_seq_one_letter_code
_entity_poly.pdbx_strand_id
1 'polypeptide(L)'
;MILKKGGRTLSGIDCRQAETLVARYIKHTLSTDELEEFLDHIEHCSSCYDELETYFIVHEAIQQLDEKEDGTVLDFRELLEQDIRRSRRYIRQKRWLHFLSVYFFLWQ
;
A
#
# COMPACT_ATOMS: atom_id res chain seq x y z
N MET A 1 -11.57 16.24 26.68
CA MET A 1 -10.42 15.32 26.82
C MET A 1 -10.64 14.14 25.90
N ILE A 2 -9.98 14.09 24.73
CA ILE A 2 -9.72 12.84 24.02
C ILE A 2 -8.24 12.88 23.68
N LEU A 3 -7.47 12.12 24.45
CA LEU A 3 -6.04 11.92 24.25
C LEU A 3 -5.87 11.05 23.00
N LYS A 4 -5.57 11.65 21.84
CA LYS A 4 -4.94 10.91 20.74
C LYS A 4 -3.56 10.48 21.23
N LYS A 5 -3.47 9.32 21.87
CA LYS A 5 -2.18 8.71 22.21
C LYS A 5 -1.51 8.30 20.90
N GLY A 6 -0.56 9.12 20.46
CA GLY A 6 0.45 8.72 19.50
C GLY A 6 1.22 7.53 20.07
N GLY A 7 0.86 6.33 19.63
CA GLY A 7 1.61 5.12 19.87
C GLY A 7 2.77 5.08 18.89
N ARG A 8 3.98 5.44 19.35
CA ARG A 8 5.21 5.07 18.66
C ARG A 8 5.46 3.58 18.94
N THR A 9 5.42 2.75 17.91
CA THR A 9 5.98 1.39 17.94
C THR A 9 7.31 1.39 17.21
N LEU A 10 8.29 0.69 17.78
CA LEU A 10 9.65 0.55 17.25
C LEU A 10 9.59 0.03 15.80
N SER A 11 10.21 0.76 14.87
CA SER A 11 10.27 0.54 13.40
C SER A 11 8.93 0.48 12.64
N GLY A 12 8.21 1.60 12.56
CA GLY A 12 7.09 1.77 11.62
C GLY A 12 6.51 3.18 11.65
N ILE A 13 5.94 3.62 10.53
CA ILE A 13 5.25 4.91 10.40
C ILE A 13 4.01 4.98 11.31
N ASP A 14 3.59 6.18 11.70
CA ASP A 14 2.34 6.38 12.46
C ASP A 14 1.11 6.56 11.55
N CYS A 15 -0.11 6.55 12.13
CA CYS A 15 -1.35 6.70 11.36
C CYS A 15 -1.36 7.97 10.51
N ARG A 16 -0.85 9.09 11.05
CA ARG A 16 -0.85 10.37 10.34
C ARG A 16 0.08 10.33 9.13
N GLN A 17 1.23 9.65 9.26
CA GLN A 17 2.12 9.42 8.12
C GLN A 17 1.48 8.47 7.11
N ALA A 18 0.89 7.37 7.56
CA ALA A 18 0.18 6.43 6.69
C ALA A 18 -0.93 7.12 5.87
N GLU A 19 -1.74 7.97 6.50
CA GLU A 19 -2.77 8.82 5.88
C GLU A 19 -2.19 9.62 4.69
N THR A 20 -1.01 10.25 4.88
CA THR A 20 -0.37 11.03 3.80
C THR A 20 0.13 10.21 2.63
N LEU A 21 0.32 8.89 2.81
CA LEU A 21 0.80 7.98 1.79
C LEU A 21 -0.33 7.32 0.99
N VAL A 22 -1.57 7.29 1.49
CA VAL A 22 -2.72 6.61 0.86
C VAL A 22 -2.89 7.01 -0.61
N ALA A 23 -2.94 8.32 -0.91
CA ALA A 23 -3.12 8.78 -2.28
C ALA A 23 -1.96 8.41 -3.21
N ARG A 24 -0.73 8.32 -2.67
CA ARG A 24 0.46 7.93 -3.42
C ARG A 24 0.53 6.42 -3.63
N TYR A 25 0.06 5.63 -2.66
CA TYR A 25 -0.11 4.19 -2.76
C TYR A 25 -1.06 3.85 -3.92
N ILE A 26 -2.25 4.45 -3.92
CA ILE A 26 -3.28 4.25 -4.96
C ILE A 26 -2.75 4.62 -6.35
N LYS A 27 -1.93 5.67 -6.44
CA LYS A 27 -1.28 6.10 -7.69
C LYS A 27 0.00 5.32 -8.03
N HIS A 28 0.37 4.32 -7.26
CA HIS A 28 1.60 3.52 -7.39
C HIS A 28 2.89 4.35 -7.50
N THR A 29 3.00 5.41 -6.67
CA THR A 29 4.13 6.37 -6.68
C THR A 29 4.98 6.34 -5.40
N LEU A 30 4.75 5.35 -4.55
CA LEU A 30 5.61 5.10 -3.38
C LEU A 30 6.94 4.48 -3.82
N SER A 31 8.03 4.90 -3.16
CA SER A 31 9.29 4.16 -3.24
C SER A 31 9.14 2.78 -2.60
N THR A 32 10.10 1.88 -2.83
CA THR A 32 10.01 0.50 -2.27
C THR A 32 9.99 0.49 -0.75
N ASP A 33 10.77 1.38 -0.11
CA ASP A 33 10.83 1.48 1.35
C ASP A 33 9.53 2.06 1.92
N GLU A 34 9.03 3.17 1.35
CA GLU A 34 7.75 3.76 1.77
C GLU A 34 6.58 2.79 1.57
N LEU A 35 6.58 2.04 0.46
CA LEU A 35 5.56 1.04 0.17
C LEU A 35 5.57 -0.07 1.24
N GLU A 36 6.75 -0.53 1.64
CA GLU A 36 6.87 -1.55 2.67
C GLU A 36 6.42 -1.05 4.04
N GLU A 37 6.88 0.12 4.47
CA GLU A 37 6.45 0.73 5.73
C GLU A 37 4.95 0.99 5.78
N PHE A 38 4.37 1.44 4.66
CA PHE A 38 2.93 1.63 4.53
C PHE A 38 2.15 0.32 4.65
N LEU A 39 2.56 -0.71 3.91
CA LEU A 39 1.90 -2.02 3.94
C LEU A 39 2.00 -2.69 5.33
N ASP A 40 3.16 -2.58 5.97
CA ASP A 40 3.36 -3.09 7.34
C ASP A 40 2.43 -2.40 8.34
N HIS A 41 2.20 -1.08 8.20
CA HIS A 41 1.30 -0.34 9.08
C HIS A 41 -0.16 -0.77 8.89
N ILE A 42 -0.67 -0.76 7.66
CA ILE A 42 -2.10 -1.02 7.39
C ILE A 42 -2.51 -2.46 7.73
N GLU A 43 -1.60 -3.44 7.63
CA GLU A 43 -1.87 -4.83 8.01
C GLU A 43 -2.08 -5.00 9.53
N HIS A 44 -1.58 -4.06 10.34
CA HIS A 44 -1.69 -4.10 11.80
C HIS A 44 -2.60 -3.00 12.37
N CYS A 45 -3.16 -2.13 11.52
CA CYS A 45 -3.94 -0.97 11.92
C CYS A 45 -5.25 -0.92 11.14
N SER A 46 -6.33 -1.45 11.74
CA SER A 46 -7.64 -1.53 11.08
C SER A 46 -8.17 -0.18 10.64
N SER A 47 -7.98 0.88 11.43
CA SER A 47 -8.45 2.23 11.04
C SER A 47 -7.77 2.76 9.78
N CYS A 48 -6.48 2.47 9.59
CA CYS A 48 -5.76 2.90 8.40
C CYS A 48 -6.07 2.00 7.20
N TYR A 49 -6.40 0.72 7.44
CA TYR A 49 -6.91 -0.18 6.40
C TYR A 49 -8.28 0.30 5.89
N ASP A 50 -9.23 0.59 6.80
CA ASP A 50 -10.58 1.06 6.44
C ASP A 50 -10.53 2.38 5.65
N GLU A 51 -9.60 3.26 6.03
CA GLU A 51 -9.34 4.50 5.32
C GLU A 51 -8.80 4.25 3.90
N LEU A 52 -7.75 3.42 3.76
CA LEU A 52 -7.24 3.03 2.45
C LEU A 52 -8.34 2.42 1.58
N GLU A 53 -9.16 1.52 2.13
CA GLU A 53 -10.26 0.88 1.41
C GLU A 53 -11.27 1.92 0.89
N THR A 54 -11.66 2.87 1.74
CA THR A 54 -12.57 3.95 1.36
C THR A 54 -12.01 4.78 0.20
N TYR A 55 -10.74 5.21 0.29
CA TYR A 55 -10.09 6.00 -0.77
C TYR A 55 -9.91 5.20 -2.06
N PHE A 56 -9.57 3.91 -1.95
CA PHE A 56 -9.42 3.01 -3.10
C PHE A 56 -10.74 2.83 -3.86
N ILE A 57 -11.83 2.53 -3.15
CA ILE A 57 -13.17 2.40 -3.75
C ILE A 57 -13.56 3.68 -4.49
N VAL A 58 -13.38 4.85 -3.86
CA VAL A 58 -13.71 6.14 -4.50
C VAL A 58 -12.87 6.35 -5.77
N HIS A 59 -11.58 6.04 -5.72
CA HIS A 59 -10.69 6.18 -6.87
C HIS A 59 -11.11 5.27 -8.04
N GLU A 60 -11.32 3.99 -7.78
CA GLU A 60 -11.73 3.02 -8.81
C GLU A 60 -13.12 3.31 -9.37
N ALA A 61 -14.07 3.72 -8.52
CA ALA A 61 -15.40 4.09 -8.97
C ALA A 61 -15.38 5.31 -9.91
N ILE A 62 -14.52 6.31 -9.64
CA ILE A 62 -14.33 7.46 -10.52
C ILE A 62 -13.71 7.02 -11.85
N GLN A 63 -12.67 6.18 -11.82
CA GLN A 63 -12.04 5.67 -13.04
C GLN A 63 -13.02 4.89 -13.93
N GLN A 64 -13.87 4.04 -13.34
CA GLN A 64 -14.91 3.30 -14.10
C GLN A 64 -15.93 4.21 -14.79
N LEU A 65 -16.33 5.31 -14.13
CA LEU A 65 -17.24 6.28 -14.72
C LEU A 65 -16.63 6.98 -15.94
N ASP A 66 -15.31 7.21 -15.90
CA ASP A 66 -14.57 7.82 -17.00
C ASP A 66 -14.34 6.84 -18.17
N GLU A 67 -14.11 5.55 -17.88
CA GLU A 67 -13.76 4.53 -18.89
C GLU A 67 -14.96 3.91 -19.63
N LYS A 68 -16.22 4.19 -19.22
CA LYS A 68 -17.45 3.72 -19.89
C LYS A 68 -17.41 2.21 -20.26
N GLU A 69 -17.12 1.33 -19.31
CA GLU A 69 -17.19 -0.12 -19.55
C GLU A 69 -18.22 -0.81 -18.65
N ASP A 70 -19.24 -1.34 -19.33
CA ASP A 70 -19.97 -2.58 -19.08
C ASP A 70 -20.14 -3.04 -17.63
N GLY A 71 -21.14 -2.51 -16.93
CA GLY A 71 -22.12 -3.21 -16.06
C GLY A 71 -21.69 -4.29 -15.05
N THR A 72 -20.41 -4.62 -14.92
CA THR A 72 -19.87 -5.60 -14.01
C THR A 72 -19.77 -4.95 -12.65
N VAL A 73 -20.47 -5.53 -11.68
CA VAL A 73 -20.31 -5.18 -10.28
C VAL A 73 -18.88 -5.56 -9.89
N LEU A 74 -17.99 -4.56 -9.85
CA LEU A 74 -16.61 -4.76 -9.45
C LEU A 74 -16.56 -4.97 -7.94
N ASP A 75 -16.01 -6.11 -7.52
CA ASP A 75 -15.72 -6.37 -6.12
C ASP A 75 -14.45 -5.58 -5.74
N PHE A 76 -14.65 -4.32 -5.36
CA PHE A 76 -13.56 -3.41 -5.00
C PHE A 76 -12.69 -3.96 -3.87
N ARG A 77 -13.25 -4.78 -2.98
CA ARG A 77 -12.49 -5.39 -1.89
C ARG A 77 -11.54 -6.44 -2.44
N GLU A 78 -12.01 -7.29 -3.36
CA GLU A 78 -11.13 -8.25 -4.03
C GLU A 78 -10.01 -7.52 -4.81
N LEU A 79 -10.32 -6.42 -5.50
CA LEU A 79 -9.32 -5.61 -6.21
C LEU A 79 -8.26 -5.05 -5.26
N LEU A 80 -8.67 -4.47 -4.13
CA LEU A 80 -7.74 -3.96 -3.12
C LEU A 80 -6.85 -5.08 -2.56
N GLU A 81 -7.43 -6.23 -2.22
CA GLU A 81 -6.67 -7.39 -1.74
C GLU A 81 -5.67 -7.90 -2.80
N GLN A 82 -6.06 -7.90 -4.07
CA GLN A 82 -5.16 -8.26 -5.17
C GLN A 82 -4.02 -7.25 -5.33
N ASP A 83 -4.31 -5.97 -5.18
CA ASP A 83 -3.33 -4.89 -5.29
C ASP A 83 -2.29 -4.94 -4.15
N ILE A 84 -2.75 -5.08 -2.91
CA ILE A 84 -1.86 -5.28 -1.73
C ILE A 84 -0.98 -6.50 -1.94
N ARG A 85 -1.55 -7.63 -2.38
CA ARG A 85 -0.80 -8.86 -2.67
C ARG A 85 0.24 -8.64 -3.77
N ARG A 86 -0.09 -7.88 -4.82
CA ARG A 86 0.84 -7.55 -5.91
C ARG A 86 1.99 -6.67 -5.40
N SER A 87 1.68 -5.65 -4.61
CA SER A 87 2.66 -4.75 -3.98
C SER A 87 3.65 -5.49 -3.08
N ARG A 88 3.17 -6.44 -2.25
CA ARG A 88 4.04 -7.32 -1.45
C ARG A 88 4.97 -8.20 -2.29
N ARG A 89 4.47 -8.77 -3.39
CA ARG A 89 5.31 -9.56 -4.33
C ARG A 89 6.39 -8.69 -4.98
N TYR A 90 6.04 -7.47 -5.36
CA TYR A 90 6.96 -6.51 -5.95
C TYR A 90 8.13 -6.18 -5.00
N ILE A 91 7.85 -5.87 -3.72
CA ILE A 91 8.89 -5.64 -2.70
C ILE A 91 9.84 -6.83 -2.59
N ARG A 92 9.28 -8.04 -2.48
CA ARG A 92 10.07 -9.28 -2.36
C ARG A 92 10.97 -9.49 -3.59
N GLN A 93 10.45 -9.27 -4.79
CA GLN A 93 11.21 -9.42 -6.02
C GLN A 93 12.35 -8.39 -6.11
N LYS A 94 12.08 -7.12 -5.80
CA LYS A 94 13.10 -6.05 -5.78
C LYS A 94 14.23 -6.35 -4.80
N ARG A 95 13.89 -6.75 -3.57
CA ARG A 95 14.88 -7.16 -2.56
C ARG A 95 15.71 -8.34 -3.04
N TRP A 96 15.08 -9.37 -3.60
CA TRP A 96 15.79 -10.54 -4.11
C TRP A 96 16.76 -10.19 -5.24
N LEU A 97 16.33 -9.38 -6.21
CA LEU A 97 17.20 -8.88 -7.29
C LEU A 97 18.38 -8.06 -6.74
N HIS A 98 18.13 -7.20 -5.76
CA HIS A 98 19.20 -6.45 -5.10
C HIS A 98 20.23 -7.39 -4.44
N PHE A 99 19.78 -8.37 -3.64
CA PHE A 99 20.67 -9.37 -3.03
C PHE A 99 21.48 -10.16 -4.06
N LEU A 100 20.86 -10.60 -5.15
CA LEU A 100 21.57 -11.29 -6.23
C LEU A 100 22.64 -10.41 -6.87
N SER A 101 22.33 -9.14 -7.12
CA SER A 101 23.29 -8.21 -7.71
C SER A 101 24.50 -7.95 -6.81
N VAL A 102 24.26 -7.79 -5.50
CA VAL A 102 25.31 -7.62 -4.49
C VAL A 102 26.17 -8.89 -4.39
N TYR A 103 25.55 -10.07 -4.35
CA TYR A 103 26.27 -11.33 -4.31
C TYR A 103 27.15 -11.52 -5.54
N PHE A 104 26.61 -11.25 -6.73
CA PHE A 104 27.36 -11.32 -7.98
C PHE A 104 28.58 -10.37 -7.97
N PHE A 105 28.41 -9.15 -7.46
CA PHE A 105 29.49 -8.17 -7.37
C PHE A 105 30.55 -8.51 -6.32
N LEU A 106 30.17 -9.18 -5.21
CA LEU A 106 31.08 -9.58 -4.14
C LEU A 106 31.80 -10.90 -4.40
N TRP A 107 31.28 -11.74 -5.30
CA TRP A 107 31.86 -13.02 -5.71
C TRP A 107 32.66 -12.95 -7.01
N GLN A 108 32.91 -11.74 -7.52
CA GLN A 108 33.83 -11.46 -8.64
C GLN A 108 35.07 -10.74 -8.13
#